data_AF-A0A974P2E0-F1
#
_entry.id   AF-A0A974P2E0-F1
#
_cell.length_a   1.000
_cell.length_b   1.000
_cell.length_c   1.000
_cell.angle_alpha   90.00
_cell.angle_beta   90.00
_cell.angle_gamma   90.00
#
_symmetry.space_group_name_H-M   'P 1'
#
loop_
_entity.id
_entity.type
_entity.pdbx_description
1 polymer ?
#
loop_
_entity_poly.entity_id
_entity_poly.type
_entity_poly.pdbx_seq_one_letter_code
_entity_poly.pdbx_strand_id
1 'polypeptide(L)'
;MQFDATAISGRTSAALRALAIEQAARGHHVNAVLLYRAAESIAGRGPNAIPVWKQDLDKEVRGLQMPPELSGGLEGTWRFANQTFSASDVGVLGVGGDLNLVIVRRTDRWTDDRTVDADNRSFVTTILKDHPALADSFASILVRAMKPDGSGGLATGYEFERGSSSIRREALRQ
;
A
#
# COMPACT_ATOMS: atom_id res chain seq x y z
N MET A 1 20.60 -18.06 -5.17
CA MET A 1 19.44 -17.17 -5.37
C MET A 1 19.90 -15.79 -4.96
N GLN A 2 20.21 -14.93 -5.93
CA GLN A 2 20.75 -13.60 -5.69
C GLN A 2 19.56 -12.66 -5.45
N PHE A 3 19.47 -12.10 -4.24
CA PHE A 3 18.50 -11.06 -3.95
C PHE A 3 19.06 -9.77 -4.52
N ASP A 4 18.76 -9.48 -5.78
CA ASP A 4 19.06 -8.17 -6.33
C ASP A 4 18.21 -7.16 -5.56
N ALA A 5 18.87 -6.28 -4.80
CA ALA A 5 18.26 -5.22 -3.99
C ALA A 5 17.50 -4.17 -4.84
N THR A 6 17.24 -4.46 -6.11
CA THR A 6 16.64 -3.63 -7.15
C THR A 6 15.25 -4.12 -7.57
N ALA A 7 14.70 -5.16 -6.93
CA ALA A 7 13.38 -5.70 -7.23
C ALA A 7 12.59 -6.10 -5.98
N ILE A 8 11.25 -5.99 -6.05
CA ILE A 8 10.31 -6.51 -5.06
C ILE A 8 9.52 -7.63 -5.73
N SER A 9 9.60 -8.85 -5.20
CA SER A 9 8.93 -10.02 -5.80
C SER A 9 9.25 -10.19 -7.29
N GLY A 10 10.53 -10.03 -7.65
CA GLY A 10 11.00 -10.12 -9.04
C GLY A 10 10.59 -8.94 -9.94
N ARG A 11 9.90 -7.93 -9.41
CA ARG A 11 9.49 -6.74 -10.18
C ARG A 11 10.43 -5.58 -9.91
N THR A 12 11.01 -5.03 -10.96
CA THR A 12 11.84 -3.82 -10.94
C THR A 12 10.99 -2.56 -10.80
N SER A 13 11.61 -1.42 -10.54
CA SER A 13 10.93 -0.11 -10.56
C SER A 13 10.21 0.15 -11.89
N ALA A 14 10.84 -0.21 -13.03
CA ALA A 14 10.23 -0.10 -14.36
C ALA A 14 9.01 -1.00 -14.52
N ALA A 15 9.04 -2.23 -14.01
CA ALA A 15 7.90 -3.14 -14.05
C ALA A 15 6.72 -2.62 -13.20
N LEU A 16 7.00 -2.08 -12.01
CA LEU A 16 5.97 -1.47 -11.15
C LEU A 16 5.38 -0.21 -11.79
N ARG A 17 6.21 0.62 -12.41
CA ARG A 17 5.78 1.79 -13.19
C ARG A 17 4.85 1.39 -14.34
N ALA A 18 5.20 0.36 -15.11
CA ALA A 18 4.36 -0.12 -16.21
C ALA A 18 2.99 -0.60 -15.71
N LEU A 19 2.96 -1.33 -14.59
CA LEU A 19 1.71 -1.75 -13.96
C LEU A 19 0.89 -0.55 -13.46
N ALA A 20 1.54 0.48 -12.92
CA ALA A 20 0.87 1.70 -12.47
C ALA A 20 0.20 2.46 -13.64
N ILE A 21 0.88 2.55 -14.79
CA ILE A 21 0.33 3.13 -16.03
C ILE A 21 -0.90 2.34 -16.49
N GLU A 22 -0.81 1.01 -16.48
CA GLU A 22 -1.92 0.14 -16.85
C GLU A 22 -3.14 0.33 -15.95
N GLN A 23 -2.94 0.41 -14.63
CA GLN A 23 -4.02 0.67 -13.67
C GLN A 23 -4.63 2.06 -13.86
N ALA A 24 -3.81 3.08 -14.11
CA ALA A 24 -4.29 4.43 -14.41
C ALA A 24 -5.15 4.46 -15.70
N ALA A 25 -4.73 3.74 -16.75
CA ALA A 25 -5.46 3.63 -18.00
C ALA A 25 -6.83 2.94 -17.84
N ARG A 26 -7.00 2.09 -16.81
CA ARG A 26 -8.27 1.46 -16.44
C ARG A 26 -9.13 2.31 -15.49
N GLY A 27 -8.67 3.50 -15.10
CA GLY A 27 -9.34 4.36 -14.11
C GLY A 27 -9.12 3.93 -12.66
N HIS A 28 -8.22 2.97 -12.40
CA HIS A 28 -7.88 2.51 -11.05
C HIS A 28 -6.80 3.42 -10.43
N HIS A 29 -7.14 4.70 -10.25
CA HIS A 29 -6.17 5.72 -9.87
C HIS A 29 -5.52 5.49 -8.50
N VAL A 30 -6.24 4.91 -7.53
CA VAL A 30 -5.66 4.52 -6.23
C VAL A 30 -4.55 3.48 -6.41
N ASN A 31 -4.81 2.40 -7.17
CA ASN A 31 -3.78 1.39 -7.47
C ASN A 31 -2.57 2.01 -8.16
N ALA A 32 -2.81 2.89 -9.14
CA ALA A 32 -1.75 3.56 -9.88
C ALA A 32 -0.83 4.34 -8.92
N VAL A 33 -1.39 5.20 -8.08
CA VAL A 33 -0.61 6.00 -7.12
C VAL A 33 0.20 5.11 -6.18
N LEU A 34 -0.40 4.03 -5.65
CA LEU A 34 0.28 3.08 -4.75
C LEU A 34 1.44 2.35 -5.44
N LEU A 35 1.26 1.94 -6.70
CA LEU A 35 2.29 1.27 -7.49
C LEU A 35 3.42 2.22 -7.90
N TYR A 36 3.10 3.47 -8.22
CA TYR A 36 4.12 4.49 -8.47
C TYR A 36 4.97 4.76 -7.23
N ARG A 37 4.35 4.85 -6.05
CA ARG A 37 5.09 4.96 -4.78
C ARG A 37 6.02 3.77 -4.55
N ALA A 38 5.56 2.56 -4.86
CA ALA A 38 6.39 1.36 -4.79
C ALA A 38 7.56 1.43 -5.78
N ALA A 39 7.33 1.87 -7.01
CA ALA A 39 8.36 2.07 -8.02
C ALA A 39 9.42 3.08 -7.56
N GLU A 40 8.99 4.21 -6.98
CA GLU A 40 9.86 5.25 -6.42
C GLU A 40 10.73 4.70 -5.27
N SER A 41 10.12 3.94 -4.36
CA SER A 41 10.80 3.34 -3.21
C SER A 41 11.90 2.36 -3.64
N ILE A 42 11.68 1.59 -4.71
CA ILE A 42 12.72 0.71 -5.28
C ILE A 42 13.79 1.53 -6.01
N ALA A 43 13.40 2.51 -6.82
CA ALA A 43 14.35 3.30 -7.61
C ALA A 43 15.37 4.05 -6.74
N GLY A 44 14.99 4.40 -5.51
CA GLY A 44 15.87 5.02 -4.52
C GLY A 44 16.76 4.06 -3.72
N ARG A 45 16.67 2.73 -3.93
CA ARG A 45 17.40 1.72 -3.15
C ARG A 45 18.45 0.99 -3.99
N GLY A 46 19.60 0.73 -3.36
CA GLY A 46 20.64 -0.16 -3.89
C GLY A 46 21.73 0.52 -4.74
N PRO A 47 22.75 -0.24 -5.15
CA PRO A 47 23.91 0.27 -5.91
C PRO A 47 23.56 0.76 -7.32
N ASN A 48 22.35 0.43 -7.82
CA ASN A 48 21.84 0.85 -9.12
C ASN A 48 20.77 1.94 -8.99
N ALA A 49 20.77 2.74 -7.91
CA ALA A 49 19.94 3.94 -7.85
C ALA A 49 20.38 4.89 -8.98
N ILE A 50 19.62 4.92 -10.08
CA ILE A 50 19.89 5.79 -11.22
C ILE A 50 19.13 7.10 -10.98
N PRO A 51 19.80 8.24 -10.69
CA PRO A 51 19.13 9.49 -10.35
C PRO A 51 18.15 9.99 -11.42
N VAL A 52 18.46 9.71 -12.69
CA VAL A 52 17.61 10.06 -13.85
C VAL A 52 16.24 9.38 -13.73
N TRP A 53 16.19 8.11 -13.33
CA TRP A 53 14.93 7.38 -13.22
C TRP A 53 14.07 7.91 -12.07
N LYS A 54 14.70 8.34 -10.97
CA LYS A 54 13.98 8.98 -9.87
C LYS A 54 13.35 10.30 -10.32
N GLN A 55 14.09 11.13 -11.07
CA GLN A 55 13.55 12.39 -11.59
C GLN A 55 12.38 12.19 -12.56
N ASP A 56 12.45 11.18 -13.43
CA ASP A 56 11.35 10.88 -14.36
C ASP A 56 10.12 10.33 -13.64
N LEU A 57 10.32 9.43 -12.67
CA LEU A 57 9.25 8.96 -11.78
C LEU A 57 8.63 10.12 -10.98
N ASP A 58 9.43 11.02 -10.43
CA ASP A 58 8.93 12.17 -9.67
C ASP A 58 8.08 13.11 -10.55
N LYS A 59 8.48 13.32 -11.81
CA LYS A 59 7.68 14.11 -12.78
C LYS A 59 6.36 13.43 -13.10
N GLU A 60 6.37 12.12 -13.34
CA GLU A 60 5.17 11.36 -13.63
C GLU A 60 4.22 11.34 -12.45
N VAL A 61 4.73 11.12 -11.23
CA VAL A 61 3.94 11.15 -9.99
C VAL A 61 3.29 12.52 -9.79
N ARG A 62 4.00 13.62 -10.08
CA ARG A 62 3.41 14.97 -10.02
C ARG A 62 2.33 15.20 -11.09
N GLY A 63 2.41 14.49 -12.21
CA GLY A 63 1.41 14.52 -13.27
C GLY A 63 0.19 13.63 -12.99
N LEU A 64 0.26 12.73 -12.00
CA LEU A 64 -0.88 11.92 -11.61
C LEU A 64 -1.93 12.78 -10.94
N GLN A 65 -3.18 12.61 -11.38
CA GLN A 65 -4.32 13.11 -10.63
C GLN A 65 -4.42 12.28 -9.35
N MET A 66 -4.12 12.91 -8.21
CA MET A 66 -4.31 12.28 -6.91
C MET A 66 -5.81 12.00 -6.73
N PRO A 67 -6.20 10.75 -6.45
CA PRO A 67 -7.59 10.41 -6.16
C PRO A 67 -8.11 11.30 -5.01
N PRO A 68 -9.36 11.80 -5.06
CA PRO A 68 -9.92 12.66 -4.02
C PRO A 68 -9.88 12.01 -2.63
N GLU A 69 -9.95 10.69 -2.56
CA GLU A 69 -9.82 9.86 -1.37
C GLU A 69 -8.43 10.00 -0.71
N LEU A 70 -7.41 10.35 -1.49
CA LEU A 70 -6.01 10.52 -1.09
C LEU A 70 -5.55 11.99 -1.16
N SER A 71 -6.46 12.95 -1.09
CA SER A 71 -6.19 14.38 -1.29
C SER A 71 -5.16 15.00 -0.33
N GLY A 72 -4.86 14.36 0.80
CA GLY A 72 -3.76 14.73 1.71
C GLY A 72 -2.40 14.09 1.36
N GLY A 73 -2.30 13.37 0.24
CA GLY A 73 -1.16 12.53 -0.12
C GLY A 73 -1.21 11.13 0.51
N LEU A 74 -0.17 10.34 0.24
CA LEU A 74 -0.05 8.98 0.78
C LEU A 74 0.21 8.95 2.30
N GLU A 75 0.89 9.96 2.82
CA GLU A 75 1.13 10.18 4.24
C GLU A 75 0.20 11.29 4.75
N GLY A 76 -1.09 10.99 4.83
CA GLY A 76 -2.08 12.00 5.12
C GLY A 76 -3.43 11.45 5.52
N THR A 77 -4.43 12.32 5.42
CA THR A 77 -5.82 11.98 5.70
C THR A 77 -6.46 11.34 4.47
N TRP A 78 -6.92 10.11 4.64
CA TRP A 78 -7.61 9.32 3.63
C TRP A 78 -9.11 9.28 3.92
N ARG A 79 -9.93 9.38 2.87
CA ARG A 79 -11.39 9.38 2.99
C ARG A 79 -12.01 8.33 2.08
N PHE A 80 -12.62 7.32 2.68
CA PHE A 80 -13.33 6.24 1.99
C PHE A 80 -14.71 6.07 2.63
N ALA A 81 -15.77 5.97 1.84
CA ALA A 81 -17.16 5.77 2.27
C ALA A 81 -17.58 6.64 3.46
N ASN A 82 -17.26 7.94 3.42
CA ASN A 82 -17.47 8.93 4.48
C ASN A 82 -16.71 8.68 5.80
N GLN A 83 -15.83 7.70 5.85
CA GLN A 83 -14.93 7.47 6.98
C GLN A 83 -13.57 8.13 6.69
N THR A 84 -12.96 8.64 7.75
CA THR A 84 -11.66 9.31 7.69
C THR A 84 -10.62 8.49 8.42
N PHE A 85 -9.49 8.27 7.77
CA PHE A 85 -8.37 7.51 8.30
C PHE A 85 -7.07 8.31 8.13
N SER A 86 -6.10 8.09 9.00
CA SER A 86 -4.79 8.74 8.92
C SER A 86 -3.72 7.72 8.58
N ALA A 87 -3.13 7.82 7.38
CA ALA A 87 -1.97 7.04 6.99
C ALA A 87 -0.69 7.80 7.35
N SER A 88 0.28 7.12 7.93
CA SER A 88 1.61 7.67 8.25
C SER A 88 2.70 7.16 7.33
N ASP A 89 2.51 5.99 6.71
CA ASP A 89 3.41 5.44 5.71
C ASP A 89 2.65 4.43 4.85
N VAL A 90 3.10 4.28 3.60
CA VAL A 90 2.54 3.34 2.63
C VAL A 90 3.66 2.75 1.82
N GLY A 91 3.68 1.42 1.73
CA GLY A 91 4.69 0.68 0.99
C GLY A 91 4.14 -0.59 0.39
N VAL A 92 5.02 -1.32 -0.29
CA VAL A 92 4.71 -2.63 -0.87
C VAL A 92 5.79 -3.61 -0.45
N LEU A 93 5.38 -4.81 -0.07
CA LEU A 93 6.26 -5.92 0.27
C LEU A 93 6.15 -7.05 -0.74
N GLY A 94 7.28 -7.70 -0.99
CA GLY A 94 7.35 -8.86 -1.85
C GLY A 94 7.37 -10.15 -1.04
N VAL A 95 6.32 -10.98 -1.16
CA VAL A 95 6.24 -12.29 -0.48
C VAL A 95 5.76 -13.31 -1.49
N GLY A 96 6.47 -14.44 -1.63
CA GLY A 96 6.05 -15.53 -2.53
C GLY A 96 6.00 -15.17 -4.03
N GLY A 97 6.63 -14.06 -4.45
CA GLY A 97 6.52 -13.56 -5.84
C GLY A 97 5.35 -12.58 -6.04
N ASP A 98 4.60 -12.27 -4.99
CA ASP A 98 3.47 -11.36 -5.03
C ASP A 98 3.78 -10.01 -4.41
N LEU A 99 3.01 -8.99 -4.82
CA LEU A 99 3.03 -7.67 -4.22
C LEU A 99 1.97 -7.61 -3.12
N ASN A 100 2.36 -7.14 -1.94
CA ASN A 100 1.50 -7.02 -0.78
C ASN A 100 1.52 -5.56 -0.34
N LEU A 101 0.36 -4.92 -0.31
CA LEU A 101 0.24 -3.52 0.10
C LEU A 101 0.40 -3.42 1.60
N VAL A 102 1.23 -2.50 2.08
CA VAL A 102 1.39 -2.19 3.51
C VAL A 102 0.97 -0.76 3.75
N ILE A 103 0.03 -0.58 4.68
CA ILE A 103 -0.43 0.73 5.12
C ILE A 103 -0.16 0.84 6.61
N VAL A 104 0.66 1.82 7.00
CA VAL A 104 0.86 2.17 8.40
C VAL A 104 -0.10 3.31 8.73
N ARG A 105 -0.92 3.11 9.76
CA ARG A 105 -1.91 4.06 10.24
C ARG A 105 -1.42 4.74 11.51
N ARG A 106 -1.70 6.04 11.58
CA ARG A 106 -1.63 6.80 12.82
C ARG A 106 -2.92 6.57 13.61
N THR A 107 -2.78 6.17 14.86
CA THR A 107 -3.88 5.97 15.80
C THR A 107 -3.75 6.96 16.94
N ASP A 108 -4.75 7.82 17.12
CA ASP A 108 -4.73 8.84 18.18
C ASP A 108 -5.09 8.27 19.55
N ARG A 109 -5.74 7.08 19.59
CA ARG A 109 -6.19 6.41 20.81
C ARG A 109 -5.93 4.92 20.73
N TRP A 110 -5.13 4.40 21.66
CA TRP A 110 -4.91 2.97 21.82
C TRP A 110 -5.60 2.49 23.10
N THR A 111 -6.79 1.92 22.98
CA THR A 111 -7.52 1.38 24.13
C THR A 111 -7.02 -0.02 24.47
N ASP A 112 -7.18 -0.96 23.52
CA ASP A 112 -6.68 -2.33 23.59
C ASP A 112 -6.50 -2.90 22.18
N ASP A 113 -5.79 -4.02 22.07
CA ASP A 113 -5.48 -4.67 20.79
C ASP A 113 -6.74 -5.13 20.04
N ARG A 114 -7.83 -5.46 20.75
CA ARG A 114 -9.06 -5.93 20.11
C ARG A 114 -9.79 -4.78 19.41
N THR A 115 -9.86 -3.61 20.05
CA THR A 115 -10.40 -2.40 19.42
C THR A 115 -9.54 -1.99 18.22
N VAL A 116 -8.22 -2.02 18.35
CA VAL A 116 -7.32 -1.66 17.24
C VAL A 116 -7.43 -2.63 16.06
N ASP A 117 -7.53 -3.94 16.32
CA ASP A 117 -7.76 -4.93 15.26
C ASP A 117 -9.12 -4.71 14.58
N ALA A 118 -10.18 -4.42 15.34
CA ALA A 118 -11.49 -4.10 14.79
C ALA A 118 -11.43 -2.84 13.90
N ASP A 119 -10.72 -1.80 14.32
CA ASP A 119 -10.53 -0.57 13.55
C ASP A 119 -9.70 -0.81 12.27
N ASN A 120 -8.67 -1.64 12.33
CA ASN A 120 -7.92 -2.06 11.14
C ASN A 120 -8.78 -2.85 10.17
N ARG A 121 -9.60 -3.79 10.66
CA ARG A 121 -10.54 -4.54 9.82
C ARG A 121 -11.59 -3.64 9.19
N SER A 122 -12.11 -2.66 9.93
CA SER A 122 -13.07 -1.70 9.41
C SER A 122 -12.44 -0.86 8.29
N PHE A 123 -11.21 -0.39 8.49
CA PHE A 123 -10.44 0.28 7.44
C PHE A 123 -10.26 -0.57 6.19
N VAL A 124 -9.76 -1.81 6.32
CA VAL A 124 -9.59 -2.74 5.18
C VAL A 124 -10.93 -2.98 4.47
N THR A 125 -11.99 -3.25 5.22
CA THR A 125 -13.32 -3.49 4.63
C THR A 125 -13.81 -2.27 3.86
N THR A 126 -13.53 -1.07 4.37
CA THR A 126 -13.98 0.19 3.75
C THR A 126 -13.20 0.47 2.47
N ILE A 127 -11.87 0.38 2.48
CA ILE A 127 -11.05 0.61 1.28
C ILE A 127 -11.34 -0.43 0.19
N LEU A 128 -11.59 -1.70 0.55
CA LEU A 128 -11.91 -2.74 -0.43
C LEU A 128 -13.30 -2.61 -1.02
N LYS A 129 -14.24 -2.03 -0.27
CA LYS A 129 -15.57 -1.71 -0.77
C LYS A 129 -15.53 -0.60 -1.82
N ASP A 130 -14.74 0.44 -1.58
CA ASP A 130 -14.62 1.59 -2.49
C ASP A 130 -13.66 1.32 -3.66
N HIS A 131 -12.62 0.53 -3.43
CA HIS A 131 -11.57 0.20 -4.40
C HIS A 131 -11.33 -1.31 -4.51
N PRO A 132 -12.32 -2.08 -5.00
CA PRO A 132 -12.18 -3.54 -5.17
C PRO A 132 -11.05 -3.91 -6.13
N ALA A 133 -10.72 -3.01 -7.06
CA ALA A 133 -9.62 -3.17 -8.02
C ALA A 133 -8.24 -3.33 -7.37
N LEU A 134 -8.06 -3.07 -6.07
CA LEU A 134 -6.80 -3.33 -5.36
C LEU A 134 -6.34 -4.80 -5.52
N ALA A 135 -7.28 -5.74 -5.65
CA ALA A 135 -7.00 -7.14 -5.91
C ALA A 135 -6.33 -7.41 -7.27
N ASP A 136 -6.42 -6.48 -8.24
CA ASP A 136 -5.77 -6.61 -9.54
C ASP A 136 -4.26 -6.36 -9.48
N SER A 137 -3.78 -5.69 -8.42
CA SER A 137 -2.39 -5.25 -8.29
C SER A 137 -1.66 -5.87 -7.11
N PHE A 138 -2.40 -6.26 -6.07
CA PHE A 138 -1.85 -6.77 -4.82
C PHE A 138 -2.47 -8.12 -4.48
N ALA A 139 -1.70 -9.02 -3.87
CA ALA A 139 -2.18 -10.29 -3.35
C ALA A 139 -2.68 -10.20 -1.90
N SER A 140 -2.29 -9.16 -1.17
CA SER A 140 -2.84 -8.87 0.16
C SER A 140 -2.72 -7.38 0.50
N ILE A 141 -3.45 -6.98 1.54
CA ILE A 141 -3.28 -5.71 2.27
C ILE A 141 -2.93 -6.03 3.72
N LEU A 142 -1.81 -5.48 4.20
CA LEU A 142 -1.43 -5.44 5.60
C LEU A 142 -1.65 -4.03 6.13
N VAL A 143 -2.40 -3.91 7.22
CA VAL A 143 -2.64 -2.63 7.88
C VAL A 143 -2.07 -2.68 9.27
N ARG A 144 -1.14 -1.77 9.56
CA ARG A 144 -0.48 -1.66 10.87
C ARG A 144 -0.88 -0.38 11.54
N ALA A 145 -1.48 -0.46 12.73
CA ALA A 145 -1.66 0.69 13.60
C ALA A 145 -0.47 0.80 14.54
N MET A 146 0.09 2.01 14.69
CA MET A 146 1.17 2.29 15.65
C MET A 146 0.60 2.83 16.95
N LYS A 147 1.20 2.44 18.09
CA LYS A 147 0.89 3.05 19.37
C LYS A 147 1.30 4.53 19.39
N PRO A 148 0.57 5.42 20.08
CA PRO A 148 0.91 6.84 20.16
C PRO A 148 2.32 7.13 20.70
N ASP A 149 2.83 6.26 21.58
CA ASP A 149 4.15 6.36 22.20
C ASP A 149 5.28 5.75 21.34
N GLY A 150 4.96 5.17 20.18
CA GLY A 150 5.91 4.50 19.30
C GLY A 150 6.45 3.16 19.82
N SER A 151 5.95 2.64 20.95
CA SER A 151 6.46 1.40 21.58
C SER A 151 6.15 0.12 20.81
N GLY A 152 5.38 0.20 19.73
CA GLY A 152 5.01 -0.93 18.90
C GLY A 152 3.76 -0.66 18.07
N GLY A 153 3.15 -1.73 17.59
CA GLY A 153 1.91 -1.65 16.82
C GLY A 153 1.26 -3.01 16.62
N LEU A 154 0.09 -3.00 16.00
CA LEU A 154 -0.72 -4.18 15.73
C LEU A 154 -1.01 -4.21 14.24
N ALA A 155 -0.73 -5.35 13.62
CA ALA A 155 -0.93 -5.56 12.20
C ALA A 155 -2.09 -6.54 11.94
N THR A 156 -2.96 -6.15 11.02
CA THR A 156 -4.06 -6.97 10.52
C THR A 156 -3.81 -7.21 9.03
N GLY A 157 -3.71 -8.49 8.63
CA GLY A 157 -3.54 -8.89 7.24
C GLY A 157 -4.87 -9.31 6.60
N TYR A 158 -5.02 -9.00 5.32
CA TYR A 158 -6.12 -9.46 4.47
C TYR A 158 -5.57 -9.96 3.14
N GLU A 159 -5.69 -11.26 2.89
CA GLU A 159 -5.31 -11.86 1.62
C GLU A 159 -6.47 -11.78 0.62
N PHE A 160 -6.17 -11.40 -0.62
CA PHE A 160 -7.10 -11.54 -1.72
C PHE A 160 -7.07 -12.99 -2.18
N GLU A 161 -8.24 -13.64 -2.19
CA GLU A 161 -8.33 -14.95 -2.80
C GLU A 161 -8.14 -14.85 -4.32
N ARG A 162 -7.21 -15.64 -4.85
CA ARG A 162 -7.07 -15.77 -6.30
C ARG A 162 -8.17 -16.70 -6.81
N GLY A 163 -9.13 -16.14 -7.54
CA GLY A 163 -10.13 -16.92 -8.28
C GLY A 163 -11.39 -17.32 -7.51
N SER A 164 -11.59 -16.83 -6.28
CA SER A 164 -12.86 -16.93 -5.55
C SER A 164 -12.97 -15.74 -4.60
N SER A 165 -14.18 -15.29 -4.27
CA SER A 165 -14.45 -14.13 -3.43
C SER A 165 -14.60 -14.51 -1.95
N SER A 166 -13.77 -15.41 -1.43
CA SER A 166 -13.77 -15.80 -0.01
C SER A 166 -12.52 -15.25 0.72
N ILE A 167 -12.50 -15.36 2.04
CA ILE A 167 -11.71 -14.46 2.92
C ILE A 167 -10.86 -15.29 3.90
N ARG A 168 -9.53 -15.17 3.85
CA ARG A 168 -8.61 -15.72 4.87
C ARG A 168 -8.07 -14.62 5.77
N ARG A 169 -8.07 -14.85 7.09
CA ARG A 169 -7.84 -13.83 8.14
C ARG A 169 -6.70 -14.26 9.06
N GLU A 170 -5.72 -13.38 9.30
CA GLU A 170 -4.63 -13.64 10.25
C GLU A 170 -4.26 -12.35 11.01
N ALA A 171 -4.07 -12.46 12.33
CA ALA A 171 -3.62 -11.36 13.18
C ALA A 171 -2.15 -11.62 13.56
N LEU A 172 -1.27 -10.68 13.22
CA LEU A 172 0.16 -10.80 13.49
C LEU A 172 0.53 -9.91 14.67
N ARG A 173 1.02 -10.53 15.76
CA ARG A 173 1.67 -9.83 16.87
C ARG A 173 3.17 -9.75 16.56
N GLN A 174 3.72 -8.55 16.49
CA GLN A 174 5.16 -8.29 16.35
C GLN A 174 5.70 -7.65 17.62
#